data_AF-A0A088BAM8-F1
#
_entry.id   AF-A0A088BAM8-F1
#
_cell.length_a   1.000
_cell.length_b   1.000
_cell.length_c   1.000
_cell.angle_alpha   90.00
_cell.angle_beta   90.00
_cell.angle_gamma   90.00
#
_symmetry.space_group_name_H-M   'P 1'
#
loop_
_entity.id
_entity.type
_entity.pdbx_description
1 polymer ?
#
loop_
_entity_poly.entity_id
_entity_poly.type
_entity_poly.pdbx_seq_one_letter_code
_entity_poly.pdbx_strand_id
1 'polypeptide(L)'
;WGATVITNMLSAVPWIGQDFVQFIWGGFSVNNATLNRFFSVHMMTLHTNGSSNPLGISSNVDKLAMHPYFIFKDAVIIFYLPNLLGHSDNYIPANPMQTPPSIVPEWYLLPFYA
;
A
#
# COMPACT_ATOMS: atom_id res chain seq x y z
N TRP A 1 11.59 -0.18 1.59
CA TRP A 1 12.22 -0.76 0.39
C TRP A 1 11.27 -0.93 -0.79
N GLY A 2 10.08 -1.50 -0.59
CA GLY A 2 9.07 -1.61 -1.66
C GLY A 2 8.79 -0.28 -2.38
N ALA A 3 8.59 0.81 -1.63
CA ALA A 3 8.43 2.16 -2.20
C ALA A 3 9.56 2.55 -3.16
N THR A 4 10.82 2.32 -2.77
CA THR A 4 12.00 2.60 -3.59
C THR A 4 11.99 1.78 -4.88
N VAL A 5 11.76 0.47 -4.79
CA VAL A 5 11.79 -0.42 -5.97
C VAL A 5 10.65 -0.08 -6.94
N ILE A 6 9.42 0.02 -6.43
CA ILE A 6 8.22 0.24 -7.25
C ILE A 6 8.29 1.59 -7.97
N THR A 7 8.63 2.67 -7.25
CA THR A 7 8.73 3.99 -7.89
C THR A 7 9.89 4.06 -8.88
N ASN A 8 11.01 3.39 -8.61
CA ASN A 8 12.12 3.34 -9.56
C ASN A 8 11.78 2.61 -10.87
N MET A 9 10.70 1.82 -10.96
CA MET A 9 10.26 1.28 -12.25
C MET A 9 9.95 2.39 -13.27
N LEU A 10 9.53 3.58 -12.81
CA LEU A 10 9.28 4.74 -13.66
C LEU A 10 10.57 5.30 -14.29
N SER A 11 11.73 5.03 -13.69
CA SER A 11 13.02 5.43 -14.26
C SER A 11 13.33 4.75 -15.60
N ALA A 12 12.63 3.65 -15.91
CA ALA A 12 12.75 2.95 -17.20
C ALA A 12 12.18 3.76 -18.37
N VAL A 13 11.38 4.80 -18.12
CA VAL A 13 10.86 5.67 -19.17
C VAL A 13 12.00 6.53 -19.75
N PRO A 14 12.28 6.44 -21.07
CA PRO A 14 13.35 7.22 -21.68
C PRO A 14 13.17 8.71 -21.49
N TRP A 15 14.28 9.43 -21.33
CA TRP A 15 14.39 10.89 -21.20
C TRP A 15 13.82 11.51 -19.93
N ILE A 16 12.66 11.08 -19.46
CA ILE A 16 11.90 11.72 -18.37
C ILE A 16 11.73 10.86 -17.12
N GLY A 17 12.17 9.60 -17.15
CA GLY A 17 11.93 8.64 -16.07
C GLY A 17 12.52 9.09 -14.73
N GLN A 18 13.75 9.62 -14.73
CA GLN A 18 14.40 10.10 -13.50
C GLN A 18 13.68 11.32 -12.90
N ASP A 19 13.21 12.23 -13.73
CA ASP A 19 12.47 13.40 -13.29
C ASP A 19 11.14 13.00 -12.64
N PHE A 20 10.44 11.99 -13.19
CA PHE A 20 9.23 11.46 -12.58
C PHE A 20 9.47 10.80 -11.21
N VAL A 21 10.55 10.03 -11.07
CA VAL A 21 10.90 9.41 -9.78
C VAL A 21 11.15 10.49 -8.73
N GLN A 22 11.98 11.48 -9.03
CA GLN A 22 12.29 12.57 -8.10
C GLN A 22 11.06 13.44 -7.80
N PHE A 23 10.21 13.65 -8.81
CA PHE A 23 8.95 14.35 -8.64
C PHE A 23 8.05 13.63 -7.62
N ILE A 24 7.88 12.31 -7.74
CA ILE A 24 7.07 11.50 -6.82
C ILE A 24 7.68 11.53 -5.41
N TRP A 25 8.99 11.32 -5.30
CA TRP A 25 9.68 11.35 -4.01
C TRP A 25 9.62 12.72 -3.33
N GLY A 26 9.61 13.80 -4.11
CA GLY A 26 9.78 15.16 -3.59
C GLY A 26 11.20 15.39 -3.08
N GLY A 27 12.19 14.75 -3.71
CA GLY A 27 13.60 14.78 -3.33
C GLY A 27 14.42 13.69 -4.02
N PHE A 28 15.65 13.48 -3.55
CA PHE A 28 16.60 12.52 -4.14
C PHE A 28 16.43 11.08 -3.67
N SER A 29 15.61 10.86 -2.64
CA SER A 29 15.33 9.53 -2.10
C SER A 29 13.94 9.51 -1.45
N VAL A 30 13.41 8.32 -1.21
CA VAL A 30 12.21 8.14 -0.38
C VAL A 30 12.44 8.79 0.99
N ASN A 31 11.59 9.75 1.35
CA ASN A 31 11.72 10.56 2.56
C ASN A 31 10.33 10.93 3.14
N ASN A 32 10.31 11.85 4.11
CA ASN A 32 9.06 12.31 4.75
C ASN A 32 8.06 12.92 3.75
N ALA A 33 8.52 13.66 2.74
CA ALA A 33 7.63 14.21 1.71
C ALA A 33 6.95 13.09 0.92
N THR A 34 7.69 12.03 0.58
CA THR A 34 7.15 10.85 -0.09
C THR A 34 6.07 10.17 0.75
N LEU A 35 6.34 9.94 2.05
CA LEU A 35 5.40 9.26 2.95
C LEU A 35 4.11 10.05 3.15
N ASN A 36 4.20 11.35 3.37
CA ASN A 36 3.02 12.20 3.54
C ASN A 36 2.14 12.20 2.30
N ARG A 37 2.73 12.24 1.10
CA ARG A 37 1.98 12.16 -0.16
C ARG A 37 1.30 10.81 -0.33
N PHE A 38 2.01 9.72 -0.05
CA PHE A 38 1.45 8.37 -0.13
C PHE A 38 0.26 8.21 0.83
N PHE A 39 0.38 8.71 2.05
CA PHE A 39 -0.72 8.72 3.01
C PHE A 39 -1.92 9.53 2.50
N SER A 40 -1.69 10.76 2.02
CA SER A 40 -2.76 11.61 1.50
C SER A 40 -3.49 10.95 0.33
N VAL A 41 -2.78 10.36 -0.63
CA VAL A 41 -3.39 9.68 -1.79
C VAL A 41 -4.15 8.42 -1.35
N HIS A 42 -3.58 7.63 -0.44
CA HIS A 42 -4.21 6.42 0.07
C HIS A 42 -5.54 6.72 0.79
N MET A 43 -5.56 7.73 1.67
CA MET A 43 -6.77 8.10 2.40
C MET A 43 -7.83 8.78 1.50
N MET A 44 -7.40 9.60 0.53
CA MET A 44 -8.30 10.30 -0.39
C MET A 44 -9.06 9.34 -1.32
N THR A 45 -8.38 8.30 -1.82
CA THR A 45 -8.95 7.38 -2.81
C THR A 45 -10.00 6.45 -2.21
N LEU A 46 -9.88 6.07 -0.93
CA LEU A 46 -10.79 5.12 -0.30
C LEU A 46 -12.09 5.76 0.21
N HIS A 47 -12.04 6.99 0.72
CA HIS A 47 -13.18 7.61 1.40
C HIS A 47 -14.12 8.40 0.49
N THR A 48 -13.69 8.72 -0.73
CA THR A 48 -14.46 9.59 -1.64
C THR A 48 -15.66 8.88 -2.27
N ASN A 49 -15.51 7.60 -2.64
CA ASN A 49 -16.54 6.85 -3.37
C ASN A 49 -17.12 5.66 -2.58
N GLY A 50 -16.47 5.26 -1.49
CA GLY A 50 -16.84 4.08 -0.70
C GLY A 50 -16.66 2.76 -1.45
N SER A 51 -16.94 1.64 -0.77
CA SER A 51 -16.79 0.31 -1.34
C SER A 51 -17.91 -0.04 -2.33
N SER A 52 -17.55 -0.79 -3.38
CA SER A 52 -18.53 -1.46 -4.25
C SER A 52 -19.13 -2.70 -3.56
N ASN A 53 -20.07 -3.39 -4.21
CA ASN A 53 -20.68 -4.63 -3.73
C ASN A 53 -20.71 -5.71 -4.85
N PRO A 54 -20.89 -7.00 -4.50
CA PRO A 54 -20.79 -8.10 -5.46
C PRO A 54 -21.77 -8.04 -6.64
N LEU A 55 -22.87 -7.30 -6.52
CA LEU A 55 -23.86 -7.13 -7.59
C LEU A 55 -23.47 -6.01 -8.56
N GLY A 56 -22.43 -5.22 -8.26
CA GLY A 56 -21.94 -4.13 -9.12
C GLY A 56 -22.92 -2.95 -9.29
N ILE A 57 -24.00 -2.92 -8.51
CA ILE A 57 -25.01 -1.85 -8.53
C ILE A 57 -24.79 -0.87 -7.37
N SER A 58 -25.52 0.24 -7.33
CA SER A 58 -25.41 1.20 -6.22
C SER A 58 -25.84 0.58 -4.89
N SER A 59 -25.00 0.69 -3.86
CA SER A 59 -25.31 0.31 -2.47
C SER A 59 -25.95 1.44 -1.66
N ASN A 60 -26.25 2.59 -2.27
CA ASN A 60 -26.78 3.75 -1.54
C ASN A 60 -28.13 3.51 -0.88
N VAL A 61 -28.91 2.55 -1.38
CA VAL A 61 -30.23 2.21 -0.84
C VAL A 61 -30.13 1.39 0.46
N ASP A 62 -29.03 0.67 0.66
CA ASP A 62 -28.83 -0.19 1.82
C ASP A 62 -27.37 -0.17 2.27
N LYS A 63 -27.05 0.76 3.17
CA LYS A 63 -25.74 0.88 3.82
C LYS A 63 -25.85 0.51 5.29
N LEU A 64 -24.99 -0.39 5.71
CA LEU A 64 -24.75 -0.68 7.12
C LEU A 64 -23.53 0.11 7.62
N ALA A 65 -23.58 0.51 8.88
CA ALA A 65 -22.43 1.12 9.55
C ALA A 65 -21.27 0.12 9.69
N MET A 66 -20.03 0.64 9.63
CA MET A 66 -18.81 -0.17 9.80
C MET A 66 -18.80 -0.91 11.13
N HIS A 67 -19.14 -0.20 12.22
CA HIS A 67 -19.34 -0.78 13.54
C HIS A 67 -20.85 -1.04 13.76
N PRO A 68 -21.23 -2.22 14.29
CA PRO A 68 -20.39 -3.34 14.69
C PRO A 68 -20.09 -4.36 13.56
N TYR A 69 -20.88 -4.35 12.48
CA TYR A 69 -21.01 -5.47 11.56
C TYR A 69 -19.70 -5.89 10.87
N PHE A 70 -19.03 -4.95 10.21
CA PHE A 70 -17.81 -5.27 9.45
C PHE A 70 -16.60 -5.46 10.37
N ILE A 71 -16.58 -4.78 11.52
CA ILE A 71 -15.54 -5.00 12.55
C ILE A 71 -15.56 -6.45 13.06
N PHE A 72 -16.74 -6.98 13.42
CA PHE A 72 -16.84 -8.38 13.86
C PHE A 72 -16.68 -9.40 12.73
N LYS A 73 -16.99 -9.03 11.49
CA LYS A 73 -16.71 -9.88 10.33
C LYS A 73 -15.21 -10.05 10.12
N ASP A 74 -14.46 -8.95 10.16
CA ASP A 74 -13.01 -8.94 9.89
C ASP A 74 -12.20 -9.44 11.09
N ALA A 75 -12.79 -9.36 12.30
CA ALA A 75 -12.26 -9.88 13.56
C ALA A 75 -11.74 -11.33 13.49
N VAL A 76 -12.36 -12.22 12.72
CA VAL A 76 -11.98 -13.64 12.72
C VAL A 76 -10.54 -13.86 12.25
N ILE A 77 -10.09 -13.18 11.19
CA ILE A 77 -8.69 -13.30 10.74
C ILE A 77 -7.79 -12.42 11.61
N ILE A 78 -8.29 -11.23 11.97
CA ILE A 78 -7.54 -10.22 12.74
C ILE A 78 -7.17 -10.73 14.15
N PHE A 79 -8.05 -11.45 14.85
CA PHE A 79 -7.80 -11.86 16.24
C PHE A 79 -7.03 -13.17 16.37
N TYR A 80 -7.20 -14.12 15.45
CA TYR A 80 -6.56 -15.43 15.58
C TYR A 80 -5.20 -15.51 14.91
N LEU A 81 -5.01 -14.82 13.77
CA LEU A 81 -3.78 -14.93 12.96
C LEU A 81 -3.39 -13.58 12.32
N PRO A 82 -3.21 -12.50 13.11
CA PRO A 82 -3.02 -11.13 12.59
C PRO A 82 -1.81 -10.97 11.66
N ASN A 83 -0.77 -11.79 11.87
CA ASN A 83 0.51 -11.64 11.17
C ASN A 83 0.75 -12.73 10.13
N LEU A 84 -0.19 -13.66 9.91
CA LEU A 84 -0.01 -14.79 9.01
C LEU A 84 0.34 -14.37 7.58
N LEU A 85 -0.25 -13.27 7.12
CA LEU A 85 -0.05 -12.74 5.76
C LEU A 85 0.98 -11.61 5.70
N GLY A 86 1.58 -11.26 6.85
CA GLY A 86 2.57 -10.18 6.97
C GLY A 86 3.99 -10.68 6.83
N HIS A 87 4.92 -9.75 6.66
CA HIS A 87 6.36 -10.03 6.66
C HIS A 87 7.00 -9.48 7.94
N SER A 88 7.82 -10.29 8.63
CA SER A 88 8.44 -9.90 9.91
C SER A 88 9.31 -8.65 9.80
N ASP A 89 10.00 -8.47 8.67
CA ASP A 89 10.88 -7.31 8.45
C ASP A 89 10.14 -5.97 8.49
N ASN A 90 8.83 -5.95 8.26
CA ASN A 90 8.02 -4.72 8.35
C ASN A 90 7.78 -4.24 9.80
N TYR A 91 8.19 -5.02 10.81
CA TYR A 91 8.26 -4.59 12.21
C TYR A 91 9.61 -3.94 12.58
N ILE A 92 10.60 -3.97 11.68
CA ILE A 92 11.88 -3.31 11.87
C ILE A 92 11.79 -1.91 11.26
N PRO A 93 12.18 -0.85 12.00
CA PRO A 93 12.21 0.50 11.45
C PRO A 93 13.05 0.56 10.17
N ALA A 94 12.57 1.31 9.18
CA ALA A 94 13.27 1.44 7.91
C ALA A 94 14.65 2.06 8.09
N ASN A 95 15.68 1.38 7.57
CA ASN A 95 17.05 1.88 7.54
C ASN A 95 17.47 2.11 6.08
N PRO A 96 17.56 3.35 5.56
CA PRO A 96 17.92 3.60 4.16
C PRO A 96 19.29 3.08 3.73
N MET A 97 20.17 2.71 4.67
CA MET A 97 21.52 2.24 4.39
C MET A 97 21.65 0.72 4.31
N GLN A 98 20.61 -0.05 4.66
CA GLN A 98 20.70 -1.51 4.74
C GLN A 98 19.42 -2.22 4.29
N THR A 99 19.46 -2.82 3.11
CA THR A 99 18.38 -3.67 2.62
C THR A 99 18.43 -5.04 3.30
N PRO A 100 17.33 -5.53 3.92
CA PRO A 100 17.28 -6.86 4.49
C PRO A 100 17.54 -7.95 3.44
N PRO A 101 18.32 -9.00 3.75
CA PRO A 101 18.56 -10.10 2.81
C PRO A 101 17.29 -10.94 2.54
N SER A 102 16.34 -10.93 3.48
CA SER A 102 15.02 -11.59 3.39
C SER A 102 13.96 -10.75 2.66
N ILE A 103 14.34 -9.70 1.93
CA ILE A 103 13.38 -8.83 1.25
C ILE A 103 12.51 -9.61 0.25
N VAL A 104 11.19 -9.54 0.42
CA VAL A 104 10.20 -10.15 -0.47
C VAL A 104 8.98 -9.22 -0.56
N PRO A 105 8.32 -9.09 -1.72
CA PRO A 105 7.09 -8.31 -1.82
C PRO A 105 5.93 -9.05 -1.14
N GLU A 106 4.85 -8.33 -0.87
CA GLU A 106 3.64 -8.93 -0.32
C GLU A 106 3.09 -10.03 -1.24
N TRP A 107 2.46 -11.05 -0.64
CA TRP A 107 2.11 -12.30 -1.31
C TRP A 107 1.28 -12.11 -2.59
N TYR A 108 0.40 -11.11 -2.62
CA TYR A 108 -0.46 -10.80 -3.77
C TYR A 108 0.30 -10.15 -4.94
N LEU A 109 1.55 -9.70 -4.74
CA LEU A 109 2.44 -9.18 -5.78
C LEU A 109 3.41 -10.23 -6.31
N LEU A 110 3.60 -11.37 -5.62
CA LEU A 110 4.54 -12.42 -6.03
C LEU A 110 4.34 -12.90 -7.48
N PRO A 111 3.11 -13.07 -8.01
CA PRO A 111 2.93 -13.49 -9.41
C PRO A 111 3.47 -12.51 -10.45
N PHE A 112 3.61 -11.22 -10.11
CA PHE A 112 4.13 -10.18 -11.01
C PHE A 112 5.61 -9.88 -10.78
N TYR A 113 6.15 -10.35 -9.66
CA TYR A 113 7.55 -10.19 -9.29
C TYR A 113 8.44 -11.30 -9.86
N ALA A 114 7.87 -12.49 -10.09
CA ALA A 114 8.56 -13.69 -10.57
C ALA A 114 8.93 -13.63 -12.06
#